data_AF-A0A2D7U6D2-F1
#
_entry.id   AF-A0A2D7U6D2-F1
#
_cell.length_a   1.000
_cell.length_b   1.000
_cell.length_c   1.000
_cell.angle_alpha   90.00
_cell.angle_beta   90.00
_cell.angle_gamma   90.00
#
_symmetry.space_group_name_H-M   'P 1'
#
loop_
_entity.id
_entity.type
_entity.pdbx_description
1 polymer ?
#
loop_
_entity_poly.entity_id
_entity_poly.type
_entity_poly.pdbx_seq_one_letter_code
_entity_poly.pdbx_strand_id
1 'polypeptide(L)'
;MLSPTSLFRISVGLALGQCVLLSGARAESNAQGMREALVGVSAYAACKRIHAGYSQTRADRIVATAIEQNNWTAQKNWLRSPQAVQTIKLVSEAMNPECSDFNQDSPQFIPAMKAIDAL
;
A
#
# COMPACT_ATOMS: atom_id res chain seq x y z
N MET A 1 38.11 -49.67 -18.67
CA MET A 1 38.54 -49.31 -20.04
C MET A 1 37.40 -49.63 -21.00
N LEU A 2 36.67 -48.62 -21.47
CA LEU A 2 35.91 -48.65 -22.74
C LEU A 2 35.72 -47.18 -23.18
N SER A 3 35.99 -46.94 -24.46
CA SER A 3 36.31 -45.65 -25.07
C SER A 3 35.12 -44.69 -25.28
N PRO A 4 35.41 -43.39 -25.54
CA PRO A 4 34.44 -42.36 -25.83
C PRO A 4 34.24 -42.17 -27.35
N THR A 5 33.02 -41.93 -27.82
CA THR A 5 32.72 -41.07 -28.99
C THR A 5 31.22 -40.98 -29.27
N SER A 6 30.66 -39.77 -29.20
CA SER A 6 29.93 -39.17 -30.33
C SER A 6 29.51 -37.74 -30.00
N LEU A 7 30.11 -36.82 -30.74
CA LEU A 7 29.61 -35.48 -31.03
C LEU A 7 28.21 -35.59 -31.64
N PHE A 8 27.21 -34.84 -31.16
CA PHE A 8 26.25 -34.19 -32.05
C PHE A 8 25.55 -33.03 -31.34
N ARG A 9 25.55 -31.88 -32.03
CA ARG A 9 24.97 -30.60 -31.66
C ARG A 9 23.44 -30.64 -31.63
N ILE A 10 22.82 -29.95 -30.68
CA ILE A 10 21.61 -29.14 -30.94
C ILE A 10 21.74 -27.82 -30.18
N SER A 11 22.05 -26.76 -30.92
CA SER A 11 21.76 -25.40 -30.51
C SER A 11 20.26 -25.18 -30.71
N VAL A 12 19.49 -25.04 -29.63
CA VAL A 12 18.19 -24.36 -29.67
C VAL A 12 18.26 -23.25 -28.65
N GLY A 13 18.42 -22.03 -29.17
CA GLY A 13 18.35 -20.81 -28.39
C GLY A 13 16.97 -20.70 -27.76
N LEU A 14 16.93 -20.74 -26.42
CA LEU A 14 15.80 -20.25 -25.66
C LEU A 14 15.93 -18.72 -25.60
N ALA A 15 15.63 -18.09 -26.73
CA ALA A 15 15.53 -16.65 -26.81
C ALA A 15 14.21 -16.19 -26.17
N LEU A 16 14.35 -15.34 -25.17
CA LEU A 16 13.45 -14.23 -24.85
C LEU A 16 12.01 -14.61 -24.44
N GLY A 17 11.80 -14.87 -23.15
CA GLY A 17 10.46 -15.02 -22.57
C GLY A 17 10.26 -14.50 -21.14
N GLN A 18 11.23 -13.79 -20.54
CA GLN A 18 11.13 -13.45 -19.09
C GLN A 18 10.99 -11.96 -18.74
N CYS A 19 10.87 -11.05 -19.71
CA CYS A 19 10.79 -9.62 -19.36
C CYS A 19 9.39 -9.10 -18.95
N VAL A 20 8.32 -9.88 -19.10
CA VAL A 20 6.96 -9.34 -18.87
C VAL A 20 6.48 -9.51 -17.41
N LEU A 21 6.96 -10.52 -16.68
CA LEU A 21 6.49 -10.79 -15.30
C LEU A 21 7.15 -9.90 -14.23
N LEU A 22 8.34 -9.36 -14.50
CA LEU A 22 9.06 -8.54 -13.53
C LEU A 22 8.51 -7.09 -13.43
N SER A 23 7.85 -6.61 -14.48
CA SER A 23 7.27 -5.27 -14.53
C SER A 23 5.94 -5.18 -13.77
N GLY A 24 5.13 -6.24 -13.79
CA GLY A 24 3.87 -6.32 -13.02
C GLY A 24 4.11 -6.30 -11.51
N ALA A 25 5.03 -7.14 -11.02
CA ALA A 25 5.36 -7.22 -9.60
C ALA A 25 5.91 -5.90 -9.02
N ARG A 26 6.66 -5.12 -9.82
CA ARG A 26 7.17 -3.80 -9.41
C ARG A 26 6.11 -2.71 -9.43
N ALA A 27 5.15 -2.78 -10.35
CA ALA A 27 4.03 -1.84 -10.41
C ALA A 27 3.06 -2.08 -9.25
N GLU A 28 2.79 -3.35 -8.92
CA GLU A 28 1.94 -3.75 -7.79
C GLU A 28 2.58 -3.39 -6.44
N SER A 29 3.87 -3.69 -6.23
CA SER A 29 4.56 -3.33 -4.98
C SER A 29 4.64 -1.81 -4.76
N ASN A 30 4.82 -1.05 -5.84
CA ASN A 30 4.76 0.42 -5.78
C ASN A 30 3.33 0.90 -5.45
N ALA A 31 2.31 0.29 -6.05
CA ALA A 31 0.92 0.63 -5.76
C ALA A 31 0.51 0.33 -4.32
N GLN A 32 0.92 -0.83 -3.79
CA GLN A 32 0.67 -1.21 -2.40
C GLN A 32 1.32 -0.23 -1.42
N GLY A 33 2.62 0.06 -1.58
CA GLY A 33 3.31 1.01 -0.71
C GLY A 33 2.70 2.42 -0.77
N MET A 34 2.23 2.85 -1.95
CA MET A 34 1.47 4.10 -2.07
C MET A 34 0.14 4.06 -1.30
N ARG A 35 -0.59 2.95 -1.33
CA ARG A 35 -1.87 2.80 -0.61
C ARG A 35 -1.67 2.79 0.90
N GLU A 36 -0.65 2.10 1.40
CA GLU A 36 -0.30 2.09 2.83
C GLU A 36 0.00 3.50 3.32
N ALA A 37 0.85 4.24 2.61
CA ALA A 37 1.17 5.62 2.96
C ALA A 37 -0.06 6.54 2.90
N LEU A 38 -0.92 6.33 1.90
CA LEU A 38 -2.15 7.08 1.72
C LEU A 38 -3.19 6.79 2.81
N VAL A 39 -3.29 5.54 3.27
CA VAL A 39 -4.06 5.15 4.45
C VAL A 39 -3.52 5.85 5.68
N GLY A 40 -2.20 5.84 5.89
CA GLY A 40 -1.55 6.49 7.03
C GLY A 40 -1.90 7.96 7.15
N VAL A 41 -1.74 8.74 6.08
CA VAL A 41 -2.06 10.19 6.11
C VAL A 41 -3.56 10.44 6.26
N SER A 42 -4.41 9.61 5.65
CA SER A 42 -5.86 9.75 5.74
C SER A 42 -6.38 9.40 7.14
N ALA A 43 -5.82 8.34 7.75
CA ALA A 43 -6.14 7.93 9.10
C ALA A 43 -5.66 8.96 10.14
N TYR A 44 -4.46 9.54 9.95
CA TYR A 44 -3.99 10.67 10.74
C TYR A 44 -4.98 11.85 10.69
N ALA A 45 -5.40 12.25 9.48
CA ALA A 45 -6.34 13.34 9.30
C ALA A 45 -7.71 13.05 9.93
N ALA A 46 -8.18 11.80 9.83
CA ALA A 46 -9.40 11.33 10.48
C ALA A 46 -9.28 11.34 12.02
N CYS A 47 -8.19 10.82 12.57
CA CYS A 47 -7.91 10.84 14.01
C CYS A 47 -7.89 12.27 14.55
N LYS A 48 -7.25 13.22 13.84
CA LYS A 48 -7.24 14.63 14.26
C LYS A 48 -8.62 15.29 14.24
N ARG A 49 -9.58 14.81 13.45
CA ARG A 49 -10.97 15.25 13.55
C ARG A 49 -11.61 14.76 14.84
N ILE A 50 -11.36 13.50 15.21
CA ILE A 50 -11.93 12.86 16.39
C ILE A 50 -11.36 13.49 17.67
N HIS A 51 -10.04 13.66 17.74
CA HIS A 51 -9.35 14.01 19.00
C HIS A 51 -8.83 15.44 19.08
N ALA A 52 -8.64 16.14 17.96
CA ALA A 52 -8.00 17.46 17.92
C ALA A 52 -8.86 18.57 17.27
N GLY A 53 -10.16 18.32 17.08
CA GLY A 53 -11.11 19.32 16.59
C GLY A 53 -10.88 19.78 15.14
N TYR A 54 -10.16 19.01 14.32
CA TYR A 54 -10.01 19.34 12.90
C TYR A 54 -11.36 19.26 12.18
N SER A 55 -11.63 20.23 11.29
CA SER A 55 -12.78 20.17 10.40
C SER A 55 -12.58 19.17 9.26
N GLN A 56 -13.67 18.79 8.58
CA GLN A 56 -13.59 18.00 7.32
C GLN A 56 -12.69 18.66 6.30
N THR A 57 -12.89 19.94 6.06
CA THR A 57 -12.10 20.70 5.08
C THR A 57 -10.61 20.72 5.41
N ARG A 58 -10.23 20.69 6.70
CA ARG A 58 -8.82 20.58 7.09
C ARG A 58 -8.27 19.18 6.84
N ALA A 59 -9.03 18.14 7.20
CA ALA A 59 -8.64 16.76 6.95
C ALA A 59 -8.48 16.46 5.45
N ASP A 60 -9.45 16.88 4.63
CA ASP A 60 -9.41 16.71 3.17
C ASP A 60 -8.19 17.41 2.55
N ARG A 61 -7.83 18.58 3.06
CA ARG A 61 -6.66 19.34 2.59
C ARG A 61 -5.35 18.63 2.90
N ILE A 62 -5.21 18.02 4.08
CA ILE A 62 -4.02 17.25 4.45
C ILE A 62 -3.82 16.09 3.45
N VAL A 63 -4.89 15.35 3.17
CA VAL A 63 -4.86 14.24 2.21
C VAL A 63 -4.57 14.73 0.81
N ALA A 64 -5.24 15.80 0.35
CA ALA A 64 -5.03 16.38 -0.97
C ALA A 64 -3.58 16.85 -1.17
N THR A 65 -3.02 17.57 -0.19
CA THR A 65 -1.63 18.04 -0.22
C THR A 65 -0.64 16.86 -0.25
N ALA A 66 -0.88 15.80 0.52
CA ALA A 66 -0.01 14.63 0.49
C ALA A 66 -0.03 13.93 -0.89
N ILE A 67 -1.21 13.82 -1.51
CA ILE A 67 -1.34 13.24 -2.85
C ILE A 67 -0.57 14.07 -3.88
N GLU A 68 -0.67 15.39 -3.81
CA GLU A 68 0.03 16.31 -4.73
C GLU A 68 1.54 16.24 -4.55
N GLN A 69 2.03 16.35 -3.31
CA GLN A 69 3.47 16.35 -3.01
C GLN A 69 4.18 15.05 -3.38
N ASN A 70 3.47 13.92 -3.32
CA ASN A 70 4.03 12.60 -3.61
C ASN A 70 3.65 12.07 -5.01
N ASN A 71 2.99 12.87 -5.84
CA ASN A 71 2.53 12.47 -7.18
C ASN A 71 1.60 11.23 -7.19
N TRP A 72 0.79 11.03 -6.15
CA TRP A 72 -0.10 9.86 -6.01
C TRP A 72 -1.46 10.04 -6.67
N THR A 73 -1.59 10.91 -7.67
CA THR A 73 -2.87 11.25 -8.30
C THR A 73 -3.63 10.02 -8.81
N ALA A 74 -2.93 8.97 -9.24
CA ALA A 74 -3.52 7.70 -9.66
C ALA A 74 -4.32 6.98 -8.55
N GLN A 75 -4.02 7.23 -7.27
CA GLN A 75 -4.69 6.58 -6.13
C GLN A 75 -5.94 7.32 -5.63
N LYS A 76 -6.27 8.50 -6.19
CA LYS A 76 -7.45 9.29 -5.80
C LYS A 76 -8.76 8.50 -5.90
N ASN A 77 -8.88 7.66 -6.93
CA ASN A 77 -10.07 6.82 -7.12
C ASN A 77 -10.09 5.66 -6.12
N TRP A 78 -8.94 5.07 -5.83
CA TRP A 78 -8.82 3.98 -4.88
C TRP A 78 -9.23 4.41 -3.46
N LEU A 79 -8.92 5.65 -3.05
CA LEU A 79 -9.36 6.21 -1.75
C LEU A 79 -10.87 6.18 -1.52
N ARG A 80 -11.65 6.14 -2.59
CA ARG A 80 -13.12 6.08 -2.53
C ARG A 80 -13.64 4.64 -2.48
N SER A 81 -12.76 3.65 -2.59
CA SER A 81 -13.15 2.24 -2.52
C SER A 81 -13.63 1.87 -1.12
N PRO A 82 -14.54 0.89 -0.99
CA PRO A 82 -14.98 0.39 0.31
C PRO A 82 -13.82 -0.10 1.18
N GLN A 83 -12.82 -0.74 0.56
CA GLN A 83 -11.62 -1.19 1.25
C GLN A 83 -10.85 -0.03 1.88
N ALA A 84 -10.53 1.01 1.10
CA ALA A 84 -9.80 2.17 1.61
C ALA A 84 -10.57 2.88 2.73
N VAL A 85 -11.87 3.11 2.55
CA VAL A 85 -12.73 3.76 3.56
C VAL A 85 -12.74 2.98 4.87
N GLN A 86 -12.90 1.64 4.79
CA GLN A 86 -12.92 0.79 5.97
C GLN A 86 -11.55 0.74 6.65
N THR A 87 -10.46 0.57 5.89
CA THR A 87 -9.10 0.54 6.44
C THR A 87 -8.76 1.86 7.13
N ILE A 88 -9.06 3.01 6.51
CA ILE A 88 -8.83 4.34 7.11
C ILE A 88 -9.59 4.48 8.44
N LYS A 89 -10.85 4.04 8.49
CA LYS A 89 -11.65 4.07 9.72
C LYS A 89 -10.98 3.25 10.82
N LEU A 90 -10.68 1.97 10.56
CA LEU A 90 -10.06 1.07 11.53
C LEU A 90 -8.72 1.62 12.03
N VAL A 91 -7.86 2.08 11.12
CA VAL A 91 -6.57 2.66 11.47
C VAL A 91 -6.76 3.90 12.33
N SER A 92 -7.65 4.82 11.96
CA SER A 92 -7.88 6.06 12.73
C SER A 92 -8.44 5.81 14.13
N GLU A 93 -9.28 4.79 14.31
CA GLU A 93 -9.85 4.38 15.61
C GLU A 93 -8.86 3.55 16.45
N ALA A 94 -7.83 2.99 15.81
CA ALA A 94 -6.73 2.30 16.47
C ALA A 94 -5.61 3.26 16.93
N MET A 95 -5.62 4.52 16.52
CA MET A 95 -4.60 5.51 16.91
C MET A 95 -4.76 5.96 18.37
N ASN A 96 -3.65 6.42 18.96
CA ASN A 96 -3.68 7.13 20.22
C ASN A 96 -4.33 8.53 20.06
N PRO A 97 -4.76 9.20 21.14
CA PRO A 97 -5.39 10.53 21.06
C PRO A 97 -4.53 11.59 20.37
N GLU A 98 -3.21 11.43 20.41
CA GLU A 98 -2.29 12.37 19.75
C GLU A 98 -2.12 12.13 18.26
N CYS A 99 -2.70 11.05 17.74
CA CYS A 99 -2.62 10.61 16.36
C CYS A 99 -1.17 10.47 15.86
N SER A 100 -0.23 10.13 16.75
CA SER A 100 1.18 9.96 16.40
C SER A 100 1.61 8.51 16.29
N ASP A 101 0.83 7.60 16.89
CA ASP A 101 1.09 6.17 16.92
C ASP A 101 -0.21 5.39 17.17
N PHE A 102 -0.14 4.07 17.09
CA PHE A 102 -1.22 3.18 17.49
C PHE A 102 -1.36 3.10 19.02
N ASN A 103 -2.61 3.05 19.47
CA ASN A 103 -2.95 2.57 20.80
C ASN A 103 -3.13 1.04 20.72
N GLN A 104 -2.15 0.28 21.20
CA GLN A 104 -2.17 -1.19 21.12
C GLN A 104 -3.28 -1.83 21.99
N ASP A 105 -3.80 -1.08 22.97
CA ASP A 105 -4.93 -1.51 23.80
C ASP A 105 -6.30 -1.22 23.13
N SER A 106 -6.31 -0.53 21.98
CA SER A 106 -7.55 -0.29 21.24
C SER A 106 -8.13 -1.60 20.73
N PRO A 107 -9.45 -1.84 20.87
CA PRO A 107 -10.09 -3.02 20.26
C PRO A 107 -9.95 -3.02 18.73
N GLN A 108 -9.63 -1.88 18.12
CA GLN A 108 -9.40 -1.75 16.67
C GLN A 108 -7.95 -2.01 16.24
N PHE A 109 -7.00 -2.18 17.17
CA PHE A 109 -5.59 -2.37 16.82
C PHE A 109 -5.35 -3.57 15.90
N ILE A 110 -5.76 -4.77 16.32
CA ILE A 110 -5.61 -5.99 15.50
C ILE A 110 -6.44 -5.94 14.19
N PRO A 111 -7.72 -5.50 14.20
CA PRO A 111 -8.46 -5.25 12.97
C PRO A 111 -7.76 -4.29 11.99
N ALA A 112 -7.16 -3.21 12.49
CA ALA A 112 -6.44 -2.24 11.67
C ALA A 112 -5.20 -2.87 11.01
N MET A 113 -4.39 -3.63 11.77
CA MET A 113 -3.22 -4.32 11.21
C MET A 113 -3.62 -5.29 10.08
N LYS A 114 -4.66 -6.11 10.31
CA LYS A 114 -5.18 -7.02 9.28
C LYS A 114 -5.69 -6.29 8.04
N ALA A 115 -6.29 -5.11 8.21
CA ALA A 115 -6.80 -4.31 7.12
C ALA A 115 -5.67 -3.63 6.31
N ILE A 116 -4.53 -3.33 6.95
CA ILE A 116 -3.31 -2.84 6.29
C ILE A 116 -2.65 -3.97 5.50
N ASP A 117 -2.51 -5.16 6.09
CA ASP A 117 -1.89 -6.33 5.44
C ASP A 117 -2.63 -6.79 4.17
N ALA A 118 -3.89 -6.36 4.00
CA ALA A 118 -4.76 -6.73 2.88
C ALA A 118 -4.78 -5.69 1.73
N LEU A 119 -4.02 -4.60 1.81
CA LEU A 119 -3.98 -3.50 0.81
C LEU A 119 -3.28 -3.86 -0.51
#